data_AF-A0A1L4BU94-F1
#
_entry.id   AF-A0A1L4BU94-F1
#
_cell.length_a   1.000
_cell.length_b   1.000
_cell.length_c   1.000
_cell.angle_alpha   90.00
_cell.angle_beta   90.00
_cell.angle_gamma   90.00
#
_symmetry.space_group_name_H-M   'P 1'
#
loop_
_entity.id
_entity.type
_entity.pdbx_description
1 polymer ?
#
loop_
_entity_poly.entity_id
_entity_poly.type
_entity_poly.pdbx_seq_one_letter_code
_entity_poly.pdbx_strand_id
1 'polypeptide(L)' 'MILLCATKVKANMYVLDEDLFIGVPTEISANGVRPTKIEISDKKREQLQISMDAVKELNNAADEILAK' A
#
# COMPACT_ATOMS: atom_id res chain seq x y z
N MET A 1 13.54 -9.83 8.40
CA MET A 1 12.51 -10.81 7.97
C MET A 1 11.68 -10.19 6.86
N ILE A 2 11.15 -10.97 5.92
CA ILE A 2 10.16 -10.48 4.95
C ILE A 2 8.80 -11.02 5.34
N LEU A 3 7.85 -10.13 5.63
CA LEU A 3 6.49 -10.46 6.06
C LEU A 3 5.47 -9.65 5.24
N LEU A 4 4.21 -10.10 5.25
CA LEU A 4 3.11 -9.32 4.67
C LEU A 4 2.64 -8.28 5.70
N CYS A 5 2.83 -7.00 5.39
CA CYS A 5 2.52 -5.90 6.31
C CYS A 5 1.89 -4.73 5.56
N ALA A 6 1.06 -3.94 6.26
CA ALA A 6 0.64 -2.64 5.78
C ALA A 6 1.80 -1.65 5.95
N THR A 7 2.39 -1.22 4.83
CA THR A 7 3.56 -0.33 4.82
C THR A 7 3.34 0.80 3.84
N LYS A 8 3.91 1.99 4.11
CA LYS A 8 3.86 3.10 3.16
C LYS A 8 4.63 2.74 1.89
N VAL A 9 3.91 2.60 0.80
CA VAL A 9 4.47 2.36 -0.53
C VAL A 9 4.53 3.68 -1.27
N LYS A 10 5.66 3.96 -1.90
CA LYS A 10 5.86 5.18 -2.69
C LYS A 10 5.15 5.08 -4.04
N ALA A 11 4.71 6.23 -4.56
CA ALA A 11 4.23 6.34 -5.94
C ALA A 11 5.20 5.68 -6.93
N ASN A 12 4.68 5.12 -8.02
CA ASN A 12 5.36 4.29 -9.04
C ASN A 12 5.71 2.84 -8.63
N MET A 13 5.58 2.46 -7.36
CA MET A 13 5.64 1.05 -6.97
C MET A 13 4.24 0.44 -7.08
N TYR A 14 4.13 -0.76 -7.69
CA TYR A 14 2.84 -1.41 -7.97
C TYR A 14 1.81 -0.58 -8.76
N VAL A 15 2.26 0.36 -9.61
CA VAL A 15 1.39 1.25 -10.41
C VAL A 15 0.57 2.22 -9.55
N LEU A 16 1.04 2.52 -8.34
CA LEU A 16 0.49 3.59 -7.52
C LEU A 16 0.75 4.96 -8.15
N ASP A 17 -0.31 5.77 -8.20
CA ASP A 17 -0.33 7.18 -8.56
C ASP A 17 0.08 8.10 -7.39
N GLU A 18 -0.11 7.64 -6.15
CA GLU A 18 0.23 8.37 -4.93
C GLU A 18 0.87 7.46 -3.85
N ASP A 19 1.44 8.07 -2.81
CA ASP A 19 1.97 7.34 -1.66
C ASP A 19 0.80 6.75 -0.83
N LEU A 20 0.77 5.43 -0.65
CA LEU A 20 -0.35 4.75 0.03
C LEU A 20 0.14 3.69 1.03
N PHE A 21 -0.56 3.54 2.16
CA PHE A 21 -0.34 2.40 3.06
C PHE A 21 -1.14 1.19 2.56
N ILE A 22 -0.44 0.15 2.09
CA ILE A 22 -1.08 -1.06 1.56
C ILE A 22 -0.35 -2.33 2.03
N GLY A 23 -1.07 -3.45 2.02
CA GLY A 23 -0.52 -4.76 2.36
C GLY A 23 0.44 -5.28 1.31
N VAL A 24 1.75 -5.24 1.58
CA VAL A 24 2.79 -5.73 0.67
C VAL A 24 3.87 -6.51 1.42
N PRO A 25 4.62 -7.38 0.73
CA PRO A 25 5.86 -7.93 1.27
C PRO A 25 6.77 -6.80 1.73
N THR A 26 7.17 -6.85 2.99
CA THR A 26 7.92 -5.81 3.66
C THR A 26 9.09 -6.44 4.39
N GLU A 27 10.29 -5.94 4.13
CA GLU A 27 11.46 -6.23 4.93
C GLU A 27 11.38 -5.49 6.26
N ILE A 28 11.47 -6.22 7.36
CA ILE A 28 11.59 -5.71 8.73
C ILE A 28 13.01 -6.00 9.21
N SER A 29 13.74 -4.94 9.56
CA SER A 29 15.12 -4.98 10.04
C SER A 29 15.34 -3.95 11.15
N ALA A 30 16.55 -3.90 11.71
CA ALA A 30 16.94 -2.84 12.65
C ALA A 30 16.88 -1.43 12.05
N ASN A 31 16.87 -1.31 10.71
CA ASN A 31 16.75 -0.03 9.99
C ASN A 31 15.28 0.37 9.73
N GLY A 32 14.33 -0.30 10.36
CA GLY A 32 12.89 -0.08 10.17
C GLY A 32 12.29 -0.99 9.10
N VAL A 33 11.28 -0.48 8.41
CA VAL A 33 10.47 -1.22 7.43
C VAL A 33 10.70 -0.72 6.01
N ARG A 34 10.83 -1.65 5.06
CA ARG A 34 11.00 -1.34 3.63
C ARG A 34 10.07 -2.21 2.78
N PRO A 35 9.17 -1.63 1.98
CA PRO A 35 8.34 -2.41 1.08
C PRO A 35 9.20 -3.02 -0.04
N THR A 36 8.92 -4.27 -0.39
CA THR A 36 9.61 -5.04 -1.42
C THR A 36 8.66 -5.26 -2.59
N LYS A 37 9.12 -4.95 -3.81
CA LYS A 37 8.36 -5.21 -5.04
C LYS A 37 8.52 -6.68 -5.43
N ILE A 38 7.42 -7.37 -5.66
CA ILE A 38 7.38 -8.69 -6.28
C ILE A 38 6.62 -8.62 -7.60
N GLU A 39 6.95 -9.51 -8.52
CA GLU A 39 6.16 -9.69 -9.73
C GLU A 39 4.85 -10.40 -9.38
N ILE A 40 3.74 -9.83 -9.83
CA ILE A 40 2.40 -10.39 -9.67
C ILE A 40 1.71 -10.42 -11.03
N SER A 41 0.86 -11.43 -11.24
CA SER A 41 0.03 -11.52 -12.44
C SER A 41 -1.01 -10.40 -12.49
N ASP A 42 -1.53 -10.12 -13.68
CA ASP A 42 -2.52 -9.05 -13.88
C ASP A 42 -3.79 -9.29 -13.04
N LYS A 43 -4.26 -10.55 -12.94
CA LYS A 43 -5.37 -10.92 -12.05
C LYS A 43 -5.11 -10.56 -10.58
N LYS A 44 -3.89 -10.77 -10.07
CA LYS A 44 -3.54 -10.39 -8.69
C LYS A 44 -3.42 -8.88 -8.55
N ARG A 45 -3.00 -8.17 -9.60
CA ARG A 45 -2.96 -6.71 -9.63
C ARG A 45 -4.36 -6.11 -9.57
N GLU A 46 -5.31 -6.67 -10.32
CA GLU A 46 -6.73 -6.27 -10.26
C GLU A 46 -7.31 -6.45 -8.85
N GLN A 47 -6.97 -7.55 -8.16
CA GLN A 47 -7.38 -7.77 -6.77
C GLN A 47 -6.72 -6.78 -5.80
N LEU A 48 -5.45 -6.43 -6.02
CA LEU A 48 -4.77 -5.41 -5.22
C LEU A 48 -5.41 -4.03 -5.43
N GLN A 49 -5.87 -3.72 -6.65
CA GLN A 49 -6.55 -2.46 -6.95
C GLN A 49 -7.81 -2.28 -6.09
N ILE A 50 -8.61 -3.35 -5.90
CA ILE A 50 -9.78 -3.31 -5.02
C ILE A 50 -9.39 -2.88 -3.59
N SER A 51 -8.28 -3.41 -3.07
CA SER A 51 -7.76 -3.00 -1.75
C SER A 51 -7.24 -1.57 -1.75
N MET A 52 -6.61 -1.10 -2.82
CA MET A 52 -6.10 0.26 -2.94
C MET A 52 -7.25 1.28 -2.96
N ASP A 53 -8.29 1.02 -3.75
CA ASP A 53 -9.46 1.88 -3.86
C ASP A 53 -10.16 2.04 -2.52
N ALA A 54 -10.32 0.93 -1.78
CA ALA A 54 -10.90 0.95 -0.44
C ALA A 54 -10.08 1.79 0.57
N VAL A 55 -8.74 1.71 0.50
CA VAL A 55 -7.89 2.54 1.38
C VAL A 55 -8.00 4.02 1.00
N LYS A 56 -8.07 4.37 -0.29
CA LYS A 56 -8.28 5.75 -0.74
C LYS A 56 -9.62 6.31 -0.27
N GLU A 57 -10.69 5.53 -0.35
CA GLU A 57 -12.01 5.91 0.17
C GLU A 57 -11.95 6.22 1.67
N LEU A 58 -11.26 5.37 2.45
CA LEU A 58 -11.07 5.59 3.89
C LEU A 58 -10.22 6.84 4.18
N ASN A 59 -9.18 7.10 3.39
CA ASN A 59 -8.37 8.32 3.55
C ASN A 59 -9.21 9.58 3.28
N ASN A 60 -10.02 9.59 2.22
CA ASN A 60 -10.92 10.70 1.92
C ASN A 60 -11.91 10.95 3.08
N ALA A 61 -12.52 9.89 3.60
CA ALA A 61 -13.42 9.99 4.76
C ALA A 61 -12.69 10.50 6.01
N ALA A 62 -11.45 10.07 6.24
CA ALA A 62 -10.63 10.56 7.35
C ALA A 62 -10.29 12.05 7.19
N ASP A 63 -9.95 12.50 5.98
CA ASP A 63 -9.68 13.90 5.69
C ASP A 63 -10.92 14.78 5.95
N GLU A 64 -12.12 14.32 5.56
CA GLU A 64 -13.38 15.00 5.87
C GLU A 64 -13.66 15.10 7.38
N ILE A 65 -13.28 14.08 8.15
CA ILE A 65 -13.42 14.06 9.61
C ILE A 65 -12.43 15.04 10.27
N LEU A 66 -11.17 15.06 9.79
CA LEU A 66 -10.10 15.87 10.36
C LEU A 66 -10.14 17.35 9.94
N ALA A 67 -10.84 17.67 8.84
CA ALA A 67 -11.04 19.06 8.39
C ALA A 67 -12.10 19.83 9.21
N LYS A 68 -12.80 19.17 10.14
CA LYS A 68 -13.76 19.77 11.08
C LYS A 68 -13.10 20.13 12.41
#